data_AF-A0A973M4D6-F1
#
_entry.id   AF-A0A973M4D6-F1
#
_cell.length_a   1.000
_cell.length_b   1.000
_cell.length_c   1.000
_cell.angle_alpha   90.00
_cell.angle_beta   90.00
_cell.angle_gamma   90.00
#
_symmetry.space_group_name_H-M   'P 1'
#
loop_
_entity.id
_entity.type
_entity.pdbx_description
1 polymer ?
#
loop_
_entity_poly.entity_id
_entity_poly.type
_entity_poly.pdbx_seq_one_letter_code
_entity_poly.pdbx_strand_id
1 'polypeptide(L)'
;MTAADVQTVLDLGDREAVADLRTFLARARAVDAGGAIRLQAVGKVLAAYVCVLRPRMLGEATPTVLGMRAIPLARPAEADATVPMAAVADRLARMGDDATLLDVPPSSVHVAWAAIRPPRGPWVPAGEVAGAVLAHAAASGMS
;
A
#
# COMPACT_ATOMS: atom_id res chain seq x y z
N MET A 1 17.79 3.36 18.96
CA MET A 1 16.56 3.06 18.21
C MET A 1 15.58 4.19 18.53
N THR A 2 15.73 5.31 17.84
CA THR A 2 14.92 6.51 18.04
C THR A 2 13.52 6.23 17.51
N ALA A 3 12.50 6.54 18.31
CA ALA A 3 11.12 6.58 17.84
C ALA A 3 11.10 7.50 16.63
N ALA A 4 10.90 6.92 15.44
CA ALA A 4 10.77 7.70 14.21
C ALA A 4 9.66 8.71 14.45
N ASP A 5 9.95 9.98 14.14
CA ASP A 5 8.97 11.04 14.15
C ASP A 5 7.93 10.66 13.09
N VAL A 6 6.86 9.98 13.53
CA VAL A 6 5.83 9.49 12.62
C VAL A 6 5.14 10.74 12.11
N GLN A 7 5.37 11.09 10.85
CA GLN A 7 4.46 12.04 10.21
C GLN A 7 3.05 11.47 10.31
N THR A 8 2.24 12.18 11.08
CA THR A 8 0.86 11.79 11.38
C THR A 8 -0.07 12.11 10.24
N VAL A 9 0.37 12.87 9.23
CA VAL A 9 -0.44 13.31 8.09
C VAL A 9 0.36 13.15 6.80
N LEU A 10 -0.24 12.49 5.80
CA LEU A 10 0.31 12.27 4.47
C LEU A 10 -0.51 13.04 3.43
N ASP A 11 0.15 13.84 2.59
CA ASP A 11 -0.52 14.58 1.50
C ASP A 11 -0.49 13.75 0.21
N LEU A 12 -1.62 13.13 -0.12
CA LEU A 12 -1.80 12.30 -1.32
C LEU A 12 -1.87 13.14 -2.62
N GLY A 13 -1.90 14.46 -2.50
CA GLY A 13 -1.77 15.41 -3.61
C GLY A 13 -3.02 15.67 -4.43
N ASP A 14 -3.77 14.63 -4.77
CA ASP A 14 -5.02 14.77 -5.54
C ASP A 14 -6.09 13.75 -5.13
N ARG A 15 -7.31 13.98 -5.64
CA ARG A 15 -8.47 13.12 -5.38
C ARG A 15 -8.35 11.74 -6.02
N GLU A 16 -7.55 11.58 -7.07
CA GLU A 16 -7.39 10.32 -7.80
C GLU A 16 -6.52 9.35 -6.99
N ALA A 17 -5.46 9.84 -6.36
CA ALA A 17 -4.64 9.12 -5.40
C ALA A 17 -5.46 8.68 -4.16
N VAL A 18 -6.34 9.56 -3.65
CA VAL A 18 -7.27 9.22 -2.56
C VAL A 18 -8.24 8.12 -2.99
N ALA A 19 -8.85 8.24 -4.17
CA ALA A 19 -9.77 7.25 -4.72
C ALA A 19 -9.07 5.90 -4.97
N ASP A 20 -7.85 5.91 -5.51
CA ASP A 20 -7.04 4.71 -5.72
C ASP A 20 -6.76 3.98 -4.39
N LEU A 21 -6.37 4.71 -3.34
CA LEU A 21 -6.18 4.14 -2.01
C LEU A 21 -7.48 3.54 -1.44
N ARG A 22 -8.63 4.22 -1.63
CA ARG A 22 -9.94 3.68 -1.22
C ARG A 22 -10.25 2.37 -1.94
N THR A 23 -10.04 2.31 -3.26
CA THR A 23 -10.28 1.11 -4.06
C THR A 23 -9.35 -0.03 -3.64
N PHE A 24 -8.06 0.25 -3.47
CA PHE A 24 -7.10 -0.73 -3.00
C PHE A 24 -7.50 -1.31 -1.63
N LEU A 25 -7.85 -0.44 -0.68
CA LEU A 25 -8.24 -0.85 0.66
C LEU A 25 -9.57 -1.62 0.68
N ALA A 26 -10.55 -1.23 -0.13
CA ALA A 26 -11.82 -1.94 -0.27
C ALA A 26 -11.59 -3.38 -0.77
N ARG A 27 -10.73 -3.57 -1.78
CA ARG A 27 -10.37 -4.89 -2.29
C ARG A 27 -9.63 -5.73 -1.25
N ALA A 28 -8.67 -5.12 -0.53
CA ALA A 28 -7.94 -5.80 0.53
C ALA A 28 -8.86 -6.29 1.66
N ARG A 29 -9.82 -5.45 2.08
CA ARG A 29 -10.80 -5.81 3.11
C ARG A 29 -11.79 -6.90 2.67
N ALA A 30 -12.05 -7.03 1.37
CA ALA A 30 -12.85 -8.14 0.85
C ALA A 30 -12.12 -9.50 1.01
N VAL A 31 -10.79 -9.49 1.05
CA VAL A 31 -9.96 -10.69 1.32
C VAL A 31 -9.85 -10.95 2.82
N ASP A 32 -9.57 -9.91 3.61
CA ASP A 32 -9.45 -10.00 5.07
C ASP A 32 -10.01 -8.73 5.74
N ALA A 33 -11.26 -8.80 6.23
CA ALA A 33 -11.93 -7.67 6.85
C ALA A 33 -11.25 -7.18 8.14
N GLY A 34 -10.57 -8.09 8.86
CA GLY A 34 -9.84 -7.81 10.10
C GLY A 34 -8.35 -7.53 9.90
N GLY A 35 -7.90 -7.44 8.64
CA GLY A 35 -6.49 -7.35 8.29
C GLY A 35 -5.87 -5.98 8.59
N ALA A 36 -4.56 -5.93 8.41
CA ALA A 36 -3.73 -4.75 8.62
C ALA A 36 -3.18 -4.21 7.29
N ILE A 37 -2.87 -2.92 7.28
CA ILE A 37 -2.15 -2.23 6.21
C ILE A 37 -0.88 -1.62 6.78
N ARG A 38 0.24 -1.82 6.09
CA ARG A 38 1.49 -1.12 6.37
C ARG A 38 1.61 0.05 5.40
N LEU A 39 1.70 1.26 5.96
CA LEU A 39 1.90 2.51 5.25
C LEU A 39 3.36 2.92 5.43
N GLN A 40 4.13 2.86 4.34
CA GLN A 40 5.54 3.24 4.34
C GLN A 40 5.78 4.40 3.37
N ALA A 41 6.02 5.59 3.89
CA ALA A 41 6.40 6.75 3.09
C ALA A 41 7.91 6.91 3.07
N VAL A 42 8.48 7.10 1.87
CA VAL A 42 9.89 7.46 1.67
C VAL A 42 9.98 8.46 0.53
N GLY A 43 10.45 9.68 0.83
CA GLY A 43 10.44 10.75 -0.16
C GLY A 43 9.02 11.03 -0.61
N LYS A 44 8.78 11.08 -1.93
CA LYS A 44 7.45 11.40 -2.50
C LYS A 44 6.59 10.17 -2.83
N VAL A 45 6.87 9.02 -2.22
CA VAL A 45 6.11 7.79 -2.49
C VAL A 45 5.63 7.18 -1.18
N LEU A 46 4.34 6.92 -1.11
CA LEU A 46 3.71 6.06 -0.13
C LEU A 46 3.56 4.66 -0.72
N ALA A 47 4.19 3.67 -0.10
CA ALA A 47 3.94 2.27 -0.36
C ALA A 47 2.96 1.71 0.68
N ALA A 48 1.79 1.31 0.22
CA ALA A 48 0.74 0.65 1.00
C ALA A 48 0.82 -0.87 0.79
N TYR A 49 1.05 -1.63 1.85
CA TYR A 49 1.13 -3.09 1.81
C TYR A 49 0.01 -3.74 2.62
N VAL A 50 -0.55 -4.81 2.08
CA VAL A 50 -1.54 -5.66 2.75
C VAL A 50 -1.16 -7.12 2.58
N CYS A 51 -1.55 -7.97 3.52
CA CYS A 51 -1.41 -9.42 3.35
C CYS A 51 -2.62 -9.98 2.61
N VAL A 52 -2.38 -10.68 1.50
CA VAL A 52 -3.43 -11.34 0.70
C VAL A 52 -3.50 -12.82 1.04
N LEU A 53 -2.35 -13.45 1.26
CA LEU A 53 -2.24 -14.86 1.60
C LEU A 53 -1.11 -15.06 2.62
N ARG A 54 -1.32 -15.96 3.58
CA ARG A 54 -0.33 -16.35 4.59
C ARG A 54 -0.68 -17.71 5.17
N PRO A 55 0.30 -18.47 5.69
CA PRO A 55 0.04 -19.63 6.53
C PRO A 55 -0.92 -19.26 7.67
N ARG A 56 -1.95 -20.08 7.89
CA ARG A 56 -2.84 -19.97 9.06
C ARG A 56 -2.41 -20.90 10.19
N MET A 57 -1.67 -21.97 9.87
CA MET A 57 -1.17 -22.94 10.82
C MET A 57 0.33 -23.17 10.66
N LEU A 58 0.98 -23.64 11.74
CA LEU A 58 2.40 -24.02 11.68
C LEU A 58 2.57 -25.25 10.77
N GLY A 59 3.60 -25.22 9.91
CA GLY A 59 3.89 -26.31 8.98
C GLY A 59 3.08 -26.30 7.68
N GLU A 60 2.19 -25.32 7.50
CA GLU A 60 1.48 -25.12 6.24
C GLU A 60 2.44 -24.55 5.16
N ALA A 61 2.43 -25.15 3.97
CA ALA A 61 3.31 -24.75 2.85
C ALA A 61 2.84 -23.50 2.09
N THR A 62 1.75 -22.87 2.53
CA THR A 62 1.17 -21.70 1.89
C THR A 62 2.16 -20.53 1.90
N PRO A 63 2.51 -19.94 0.75
CA PRO A 63 3.41 -18.80 0.73
C PRO A 63 2.75 -17.57 1.35
N THR A 64 3.57 -16.64 1.85
CA THR A 64 3.07 -15.31 2.19
C THR A 64 3.06 -14.44 0.93
N VAL A 65 1.88 -13.96 0.55
CA VAL A 65 1.67 -13.08 -0.61
C VAL A 65 1.21 -11.73 -0.11
N LEU A 66 1.91 -10.68 -0.54
CA LEU A 66 1.61 -9.30 -0.20
C LEU A 66 1.02 -8.59 -1.42
N GLY A 67 -0.07 -7.85 -1.20
CA GLY A 67 -0.53 -6.83 -2.13
C GLY A 67 0.20 -5.53 -1.83
N MET A 68 0.63 -4.80 -2.86
CA MET A 68 1.28 -3.50 -2.73
C MET A 68 0.62 -2.49 -3.66
N ARG A 69 0.47 -1.25 -3.18
CA ARG A 69 0.21 -0.09 -4.03
C ARG A 69 1.20 1.03 -3.75
N ALA A 70 1.79 1.59 -4.80
CA ALA A 70 2.61 2.80 -4.72
C ALA A 70 1.74 4.01 -5.09
N ILE A 71 1.73 5.02 -4.22
CA ILE A 71 0.92 6.22 -4.35
C ILE A 71 1.86 7.44 -4.28
N PRO A 72 1.78 8.38 -5.22
CA PRO A 72 2.56 9.61 -5.14
C PRO A 72 2.12 10.46 -3.94
N LEU A 73 3.07 11.15 -3.34
CA LEU A 73 2.82 12.17 -2.32
C LEU A 73 3.17 13.54 -2.90
N ALA A 74 2.33 14.54 -2.65
CA ALA A 74 2.62 15.91 -3.07
C ALA A 74 3.87 16.48 -2.39
N ARG A 75 4.14 16.03 -1.16
CA ARG A 75 5.26 16.48 -0.33
C ARG A 75 6.08 15.27 0.10
N PRO A 76 7.41 15.40 0.21
CA PRO A 76 8.22 14.34 0.80
C PRO A 76 7.74 14.00 2.21
N ALA A 77 7.70 12.72 2.53
CA ALA A 77 7.36 12.25 3.87
C ALA A 77 8.19 11.02 4.29
N GLU A 78 8.32 10.85 5.60
CA GLU A 78 8.89 9.67 6.24
C GLU A 78 7.88 9.09 7.23
N ALA A 79 7.43 7.86 6.94
CA ALA A 79 6.50 7.14 7.81
C ALA A 79 6.70 5.64 7.63
N ASP A 80 6.50 4.88 8.71
CA ASP A 80 6.43 3.42 8.66
C ASP A 80 5.48 2.95 9.77
N ALA A 81 4.22 2.77 9.43
CA ALA A 81 3.18 2.40 10.37
C ALA A 81 2.40 1.20 9.86
N THR A 82 2.20 0.19 10.71
CA THR A 82 1.29 -0.93 10.43
C THR A 82 0.07 -0.77 11.29
N VAL A 83 -1.09 -0.54 10.66
CA VAL A 83 -2.34 -0.15 11.34
C VAL A 83 -3.51 -1.03 10.87
N PRO A 84 -4.62 -1.12 11.62
CA PRO A 84 -5.81 -1.81 11.14
C PRO A 84 -6.35 -1.16 9.86
N MET A 85 -6.74 -1.98 8.87
CA MET A 85 -7.32 -1.45 7.62
C MET A 85 -8.60 -0.65 7.88
N ALA A 86 -9.42 -1.07 8.84
CA ALA A 86 -10.63 -0.34 9.23
C ALA A 86 -10.31 1.09 9.70
N ALA A 87 -9.22 1.30 10.45
CA ALA A 87 -8.85 2.61 10.97
C ALA A 87 -8.45 3.61 9.86
N VAL A 88 -7.88 3.12 8.75
CA VAL A 88 -7.59 3.91 7.56
C VAL A 88 -8.86 4.14 6.75
N ALA A 89 -9.70 3.11 6.59
CA ALA A 89 -10.97 3.21 5.86
C ALA A 89 -11.90 4.25 6.48
N ASP A 90 -12.00 4.29 7.82
CA ASP A 90 -12.81 5.26 8.55
C ASP A 90 -12.33 6.70 8.35
N ARG A 91 -11.01 6.90 8.25
CA ARG A 91 -10.43 8.23 8.00
C ARG A 91 -10.70 8.68 6.58
N LEU A 92 -10.48 7.79 5.60
CA LEU A 92 -10.87 8.04 4.23
C LEU A 92 -12.36 8.39 4.18
N ALA A 93 -13.25 7.63 4.82
CA ALA A 93 -14.69 7.92 4.81
C ALA A 93 -15.07 9.31 5.36
N ARG A 94 -14.24 9.91 6.22
CA ARG A 94 -14.45 11.27 6.77
C ARG A 94 -13.79 12.38 5.97
N MET A 95 -12.92 12.06 5.02
CA MET A 95 -12.32 13.05 4.12
C MET A 95 -13.41 13.61 3.20
N GLY A 96 -13.46 14.94 3.08
CA GLY A 96 -14.29 15.60 2.07
C GLY A 96 -13.79 15.28 0.65
N ASP A 97 -14.62 15.59 -0.35
CA ASP A 97 -14.39 15.17 -1.75
C ASP A 97 -13.06 15.68 -2.34
N ASP A 98 -12.63 16.88 -1.94
CA ASP A 98 -11.37 17.51 -2.39
C ASP A 98 -10.21 17.37 -1.39
N ALA A 99 -10.41 16.65 -0.27
CA ALA A 99 -9.37 16.50 0.74
C ALA A 99 -8.31 15.50 0.29
N THR A 100 -7.03 15.87 0.44
CA THR A 100 -5.87 15.05 0.06
C THR A 100 -5.03 14.59 1.26
N LEU A 101 -5.31 15.14 2.44
CA LEU A 101 -4.57 14.88 3.66
C LEU A 101 -5.14 13.64 4.37
N LEU A 102 -4.32 12.61 4.47
CA LEU A 102 -4.63 11.38 5.18
C LEU A 102 -3.90 11.34 6.51
N ASP A 103 -4.66 11.35 7.61
CA ASP A 103 -4.10 11.09 8.93
C ASP A 103 -3.71 9.61 9.08
N VAL A 104 -2.50 9.33 9.53
CA VAL A 104 -2.03 7.99 9.87
C VAL A 104 -2.59 7.60 11.26
N PRO A 105 -3.29 6.46 11.40
CA PRO A 105 -3.79 6.04 12.70
C PRO A 105 -2.67 5.84 13.73
N PRO A 106 -2.85 6.26 15.00
CA PRO A 106 -1.86 6.06 16.05
C PRO A 106 -1.81 4.61 16.57
N SER A 107 -2.80 3.78 16.24
CA SER A 107 -2.88 2.39 16.67
C SER A 107 -2.04 1.48 15.77
N SER A 108 -0.85 1.10 16.24
CA SER A 108 -0.02 0.11 15.56
C SER A 108 -0.42 -1.32 15.92
N VAL A 109 -0.42 -2.22 14.93
CA VAL A 109 -0.61 -3.66 15.12
C VAL A 109 0.62 -4.44 14.68
N HIS A 110 0.92 -5.53 15.39
CA HIS A 110 2.02 -6.42 15.06
C HIS A 110 1.51 -7.62 14.24
N VAL A 111 2.02 -7.77 13.02
CA VAL A 111 1.72 -8.89 12.13
C VAL A 111 3.02 -9.41 11.51
N ALA A 112 3.22 -10.72 11.51
CA ALA A 112 4.49 -11.32 11.10
C ALA A 112 4.91 -10.97 9.66
N TRP A 113 3.94 -10.88 8.75
CA TRP A 113 4.19 -10.53 7.35
C TRP A 113 4.71 -9.10 7.17
N ALA A 114 4.47 -8.19 8.12
CA ALA A 114 4.97 -6.81 8.03
C ALA A 114 6.50 -6.74 8.17
N ALA A 115 7.18 -7.80 8.64
CA ALA A 115 8.64 -7.86 8.63
C ALA A 115 9.22 -8.18 7.22
N ILE A 116 8.39 -8.69 6.31
CA ILE A 116 8.80 -9.03 4.94
C ILE A 116 8.83 -7.73 4.12
N ARG A 117 9.98 -7.42 3.53
CA ARG A 117 10.17 -6.22 2.71
C ARG A 117 10.53 -6.63 1.28
N PRO A 118 9.80 -6.19 0.26
CA PRO A 118 10.27 -6.37 -1.11
C PRO A 118 11.61 -5.65 -1.29
N PRO A 119 12.51 -6.19 -2.11
CA PRO A 119 13.76 -5.51 -2.43
C PRO A 119 13.45 -4.16 -3.06
N ARG A 120 14.08 -3.10 -2.53
CA ARG A 120 13.93 -1.73 -3.02
C ARG A 120 14.90 -1.36 -4.14
N GLY A 121 15.78 -2.30 -4.49
CA GLY A 121 16.80 -2.15 -5.52
C GLY A 121 18.06 -2.97 -5.19
N PRO A 122 19.14 -2.76 -5.96
CA PRO A 122 19.20 -1.87 -7.11
C PRO A 122 18.35 -2.41 -8.27
N TRP A 123 17.44 -1.57 -8.78
CA TRP A 123 16.76 -1.85 -10.05
C TRP A 123 17.67 -1.34 -11.16
N VAL A 124 18.06 -2.22 -12.07
CA VAL A 124 18.82 -1.86 -13.26
C VAL A 124 17.89 -1.94 -14.47
N PRO A 125 17.93 -0.96 -15.39
CA PRO A 125 17.23 -1.10 -16.67
C PRO A 125 17.68 -2.39 -17.36
N ALA A 126 16.75 -3.31 -17.60
CA ALA A 126 17.04 -4.60 -18.25
C ALA A 126 16.81 -4.55 -19.77
N GLY A 127 16.12 -3.52 -20.26
CA GLY A 127 15.77 -3.33 -21.66
C GLY A 127 14.53 -2.44 -21.81
N GLU A 128 14.10 -2.23 -23.06
CA GLU A 128 12.91 -1.47 -23.41
C GLU A 128 11.97 -2.32 -24.25
N VAL A 129 10.67 -2.05 -24.15
CA VAL A 129 9.64 -2.68 -24.98
C VAL A 129 8.84 -1.58 -25.67
N ALA A 130 8.61 -1.73 -26.98
CA ALA A 130 7.78 -0.79 -27.72
C ALA A 130 6.34 -0.81 -27.18
N GLY A 131 5.74 0.36 -26.96
CA GLY A 131 4.39 0.46 -26.42
C GLY A 131 3.34 -0.31 -27.23
N ALA A 132 3.52 -0.39 -28.56
CA ALA A 132 2.64 -1.18 -29.44
C ALA A 132 2.67 -2.69 -29.12
N VAL A 133 3.85 -3.23 -28.76
CA VAL A 133 3.99 -4.65 -28.37
C VAL A 133 3.25 -4.91 -27.05
N LEU A 134 3.40 -4.01 -26.07
CA LEU A 134 2.70 -4.11 -24.79
C LEU A 134 1.18 -4.04 -24.98
N ALA A 135 0.70 -3.08 -25.79
CA ALA A 135 -0.72 -2.90 -26.08
C ALA A 135 -1.33 -4.12 -26.79
N HIS A 136 -0.61 -4.68 -27.78
CA HIS A 136 -1.06 -5.88 -28.48
C HIS A 136 -1.15 -7.09 -27.53
N ALA A 137 -0.11 -7.33 -26.73
CA ALA A 137 -0.10 -8.41 -25.75
C ALA A 137 -1.24 -8.30 -24.73
N ALA A 138 -1.49 -7.07 -24.22
CA ALA A 138 -2.61 -6.81 -23.31
C ALA A 138 -3.97 -7.10 -23.96
N ALA A 139 -4.18 -6.67 -25.21
CA ALA A 139 -5.41 -6.94 -25.95
C ALA A 139 -5.65 -8.44 -26.17
N SER A 140 -4.61 -9.19 -26.53
CA SER A 140 -4.69 -10.64 -26.74
C SER A 140 -5.02 -11.42 -25.47
N GLY A 141 -4.62 -10.93 -24.29
CA GLY A 141 -4.86 -11.57 -22.99
C GLY A 141 -6.22 -11.26 -22.34
N MET A 142 -7.02 -10.34 -22.91
CA MET A 142 -8.37 -10.00 -22.43
C MET A 142 -9.48 -10.83 -23.12
N SER A 143 -9.10 -11.81 -23.95
CA SER A 143 -9.98 -12.81 -24.54
C SER A 143 -10.23 -13.98 -23.60
#